data_AF-A0A820QKT9-F1
#
_entry.id   AF-A0A820QKT9-F1
#
_cell.length_a   1.000
_cell.length_b   1.000
_cell.length_c   1.000
_cell.angle_alpha   90.00
_cell.angle_beta   90.00
_cell.angle_gamma   90.00
#
_symmetry.space_group_name_H-M   'P 1'
#
loop_
_entity.id
_entity.type
_entity.pdbx_description
1 polymer ?
#
loop_
_entity_poly.entity_id
_entity_poly.type
_entity_poly.pdbx_seq_one_letter_code
_entity_poly.pdbx_strand_id
1 'polypeptide(L)'
;SNIFLVDFFIYCPPLCVKEGQEGRKILYYHPHDTDIDRQIRTVGYCEGLVKFTETFGFDDPCESVHFQKTRLLFHQIENDICIAM
;
A
#
# COMPACT_ATOMS: atom_id res chain seq x y z
N SER A 1 -4.60 1.93 25.24
CA SER A 1 -5.32 1.84 23.95
C SER A 1 -4.98 0.52 23.32
N ASN A 2 -5.97 -0.28 22.92
CA ASN A 2 -5.69 -1.49 22.15
C ASN A 2 -5.32 -1.09 20.72
N ILE A 3 -4.21 -1.65 20.23
CA ILE A 3 -3.72 -1.45 18.86
C ILE A 3 -3.94 -2.76 18.12
N PHE A 4 -4.49 -2.69 16.91
CA PHE A 4 -4.75 -3.83 16.05
C PHE A 4 -4.16 -3.55 14.68
N LEU A 5 -3.67 -4.60 14.02
CA LEU A 5 -3.31 -4.56 12.61
C LEU A 5 -4.61 -4.56 11.79
N VAL A 6 -4.80 -3.54 10.95
CA VAL A 6 -6.02 -3.38 10.15
C VAL A 6 -5.88 -4.10 8.82
N ASP A 7 -4.83 -3.75 8.07
CA ASP A 7 -4.46 -4.37 6.80
C ASP A 7 -2.93 -4.54 6.82
N PHE A 8 -2.41 -5.60 6.21
CA PHE A 8 -0.98 -5.75 5.93
C PHE A 8 -0.86 -6.37 4.55
N PHE A 9 -0.06 -5.77 3.67
CA PHE A 9 0.06 -6.26 2.31
C PHE A 9 1.42 -5.96 1.70
N ILE A 10 1.77 -6.79 0.71
CA ILE A 10 2.95 -6.64 -0.12
C ILE A 10 2.46 -6.41 -1.54
N TYR A 11 2.96 -5.36 -2.19
CA TYR A 11 2.56 -5.04 -3.56
C TYR A 11 3.73 -4.65 -4.45
N CYS A 12 3.58 -4.90 -5.75
CA CYS A 12 4.56 -4.65 -6.80
C CYS A 12 3.89 -3.95 -7.99
N PRO A 13 3.86 -2.60 -8.03
CA PRO A 13 3.14 -1.82 -9.04
C PRO A 13 3.40 -2.22 -10.50
N PRO A 14 4.65 -2.55 -10.93
CA PRO A 14 4.92 -2.96 -12.31
C PRO A 14 4.15 -4.19 -12.81
N LEU A 15 3.61 -5.02 -11.90
CA LEU A 15 2.79 -6.18 -12.29
C LEU A 15 1.38 -5.80 -12.77
N CYS A 16 0.92 -4.57 -12.50
CA CYS A 16 -0.34 -4.03 -13.01
C CYS A 16 -0.10 -3.32 -14.36
N VAL A 17 -0.04 -4.11 -15.43
CA VAL A 17 0.36 -3.61 -16.77
C VAL A 17 -0.76 -2.83 -17.47
N LYS A 18 -2.03 -3.11 -17.14
CA LYS A 18 -3.21 -2.54 -17.80
C LYS A 18 -4.37 -2.37 -16.81
N GLU A 19 -5.30 -1.48 -17.14
CA GLU A 19 -6.57 -1.31 -16.42
C GLU A 19 -7.32 -2.65 -16.34
N GLY A 20 -7.90 -2.93 -15.17
CA GLY A 20 -8.56 -4.20 -14.86
C GLY A 20 -7.60 -5.32 -14.40
N GLN A 21 -6.31 -5.03 -14.24
CA GLN A 21 -5.31 -5.97 -13.71
C GLN A 21 -4.77 -5.56 -12.33
N GLU A 22 -5.48 -4.71 -11.60
CA GLU A 22 -5.04 -4.14 -10.33
C GLU A 22 -4.81 -5.20 -9.27
N GLY A 23 -5.49 -6.35 -9.32
CA GLY A 23 -5.21 -7.46 -8.40
C GLY A 23 -3.82 -8.08 -8.60
N ARG A 24 -3.22 -7.98 -9.79
CA ARG A 24 -1.94 -8.63 -10.12
C ARG A 24 -0.74 -8.02 -9.40
N LYS A 25 -0.83 -6.76 -8.98
CA LYS A 25 0.23 -6.13 -8.17
C LYS A 25 0.21 -6.56 -6.72
N ILE A 26 -0.82 -7.27 -6.25
CA ILE A 26 -0.93 -7.70 -4.85
C ILE A 26 -0.23 -9.05 -4.70
N LEU A 27 0.92 -9.06 -4.03
CA LEU A 27 1.71 -10.27 -3.79
C LEU A 27 1.26 -11.01 -2.53
N TYR A 28 0.76 -10.27 -1.54
CA TYR A 28 0.23 -10.80 -0.28
C TYR A 28 -0.75 -9.81 0.33
N TYR A 29 -1.79 -10.31 1.00
CA TYR A 29 -2.73 -9.49 1.77
C TYR A 29 -3.18 -10.23 3.04
N HIS A 30 -3.20 -9.52 4.16
CA HIS A 30 -3.76 -9.95 5.43
C HIS A 30 -4.74 -8.89 5.95
N PRO A 31 -5.95 -9.26 6.39
CA PRO A 31 -6.51 -10.63 6.45
C PRO A 31 -6.73 -11.25 5.06
N HIS A 32 -6.43 -12.55 4.92
CA HIS A 32 -6.43 -13.25 3.63
C HIS A 32 -7.84 -13.47 3.03
N ASP A 33 -8.87 -13.41 3.88
CA ASP A 33 -10.28 -13.50 3.54
C ASP A 33 -10.90 -12.16 3.12
N THR A 34 -10.09 -11.09 3.06
CA THR A 34 -10.52 -9.80 2.54
C THR A 34 -10.91 -9.91 1.07
N ASP A 35 -12.10 -9.41 0.71
CA ASP A 35 -12.58 -9.34 -0.66
C ASP A 35 -11.58 -8.62 -1.60
N ILE A 36 -11.40 -9.15 -2.81
CA ILE A 36 -10.37 -8.67 -3.75
C ILE A 36 -10.57 -7.20 -4.15
N ASP A 37 -11.82 -6.72 -4.29
CA ASP A 37 -12.08 -5.32 -4.62
C ASP A 37 -11.69 -4.40 -3.46
N ARG A 38 -11.85 -4.87 -2.22
CA ARG A 38 -11.33 -4.15 -1.04
C ARG A 38 -9.81 -4.14 -1.03
N GLN A 39 -9.14 -5.25 -1.32
CA GLN A 39 -7.68 -5.29 -1.39
C GLN A 39 -7.15 -4.31 -2.44
N ILE A 40 -7.71 -4.35 -3.66
CA ILE A 40 -7.36 -3.45 -4.77
C ILE A 40 -7.52 -1.98 -4.36
N ARG A 41 -8.63 -1.63 -3.71
CA ARG A 41 -8.91 -0.27 -3.26
C ARG A 41 -7.91 0.19 -2.19
N THR A 42 -7.62 -0.65 -1.18
CA THR A 42 -6.65 -0.31 -0.12
C THR A 42 -5.23 -0.12 -0.68
N VAL A 43 -4.79 -1.04 -1.55
CA VAL A 43 -3.47 -0.95 -2.20
C VAL A 43 -3.39 0.27 -3.09
N GLY A 44 -4.43 0.53 -3.90
CA GLY A 44 -4.49 1.71 -4.78
C GLY A 44 -4.49 3.02 -4.01
N TYR A 45 -5.18 3.09 -2.87
CA TYR A 45 -5.14 4.25 -1.99
C TYR A 45 -3.73 4.53 -1.45
N CYS A 46 -3.06 3.49 -0.94
CA CYS A 46 -1.71 3.57 -0.42
C CYS A 46 -0.68 3.96 -1.48
N GLU A 47 -0.74 3.34 -2.66
CA GLU A 47 0.11 3.68 -3.79
C GLU A 47 -0.12 5.13 -4.24
N GLY A 48 -1.37 5.58 -4.32
CA GLY A 48 -1.71 6.96 -4.66
C GLY A 48 -1.17 7.96 -3.63
N LEU A 49 -1.19 7.60 -2.35
CA LEU A 49 -0.65 8.44 -1.28
C LEU A 49 0.87 8.58 -1.37
N VAL A 50 1.59 7.47 -1.57
CA VAL A 50 3.04 7.48 -1.78
C VAL A 50 3.40 8.34 -3.00
N LYS A 51 2.76 8.11 -4.15
CA LYS A 51 2.96 8.91 -5.37
C LYS A 51 2.65 10.39 -5.17
N PHE A 52 1.60 10.70 -4.42
CA PHE A 52 1.27 12.07 -4.06
C PHE A 52 2.38 12.72 -3.23
N THR A 53 2.94 12.00 -2.24
CA THR A 53 4.04 12.54 -1.43
C THR A 53 5.34 12.75 -2.20
N GLU A 54 5.61 11.94 -3.23
CA GLU A 54 6.76 12.13 -4.13
C GLU A 54 6.71 13.46 -4.88
N THR A 55 5.51 14.00 -5.15
CA THR A 55 5.35 15.30 -5.84
C THR A 55 5.95 16.49 -5.10
N PHE A 56 6.24 16.35 -3.80
CA PHE A 56 6.87 17.39 -2.99
C PHE A 56 8.40 17.36 -3.05
N GLY A 57 9.00 16.40 -3.75
CA GLY A 57 10.44 16.36 -4.02
C GLY A 57 11.29 16.06 -2.79
N PHE A 58 10.82 15.20 -1.89
CA PHE A 58 11.64 14.67 -0.81
C PHE A 58 12.71 13.72 -1.35
N ASP A 59 13.89 13.73 -0.73
CA ASP A 59 14.99 12.82 -1.10
C ASP A 59 14.67 11.36 -0.73
N ASP A 60 13.86 11.16 0.31
CA ASP A 60 13.44 9.85 0.81
C ASP A 60 11.94 9.60 0.59
N PRO A 61 11.52 8.34 0.32
CA PRO A 61 10.11 7.99 0.18
C PRO A 61 9.35 8.15 1.51
N CYS A 62 8.03 8.36 1.42
CA CYS A 62 7.17 8.43 2.60
C CYS A 62 7.16 7.11 3.37
N GLU A 63 7.54 7.12 4.64
CA GLU A 63 7.55 5.92 5.50
C GLU A 63 6.30 5.78 6.38
N SER A 64 5.59 6.87 6.67
CA SER A 64 4.37 6.79 7.48
C SER A 64 3.42 7.95 7.26
N VAL A 65 2.13 7.66 7.42
CA VAL A 65 1.06 8.68 7.45
C VAL A 65 0.16 8.43 8.64
N HIS A 66 0.01 9.46 9.47
CA HIS A 66 -0.81 9.39 10.68
C HIS A 66 -2.18 10.05 10.46
N PHE A 67 -3.24 9.26 10.58
CA PHE A 67 -4.62 9.74 10.59
C PHE A 67 -5.14 9.82 12.02
N GLN A 68 -6.33 10.41 12.19
CA GLN A 68 -6.97 10.54 13.50
C GLN A 68 -7.15 9.20 14.24
N LYS A 69 -7.38 8.09 13.50
CA LYS A 69 -7.69 6.77 14.08
C LYS A 69 -6.70 5.66 13.72
N THR A 70 -5.91 5.85 12.67
CA THR A 70 -5.02 4.83 12.12
C THR A 70 -3.66 5.44 11.78
N ARG A 71 -2.66 4.59 11.64
CA ARG A 71 -1.36 4.96 11.09
C ARG A 71 -1.06 3.99 9.97
N LEU A 72 -0.70 4.53 8.82
CA LEU A 72 -0.12 3.76 7.72
C LEU A 72 1.39 3.80 7.85
N LEU A 73 2.02 2.67 7.63
CA LEU A 73 3.46 2.50 7.52
C LEU A 73 3.76 1.96 6.12
N PHE A 74 4.81 2.49 5.51
CA PHE A 74 5.30 2.07 4.20
C PHE A 74 6.76 1.67 4.33
N HIS A 75 7.13 0.58 3.66
CA HIS A 75 8.51 0.14 3.62
C HIS A 75 8.83 -0.41 2.24
N GLN A 76 9.73 0.26 1.53
CA GLN A 76 10.24 -0.20 0.25
C GLN A 76 11.32 -1.25 0.51
N ILE A 77 11.07 -2.49 0.09
CA ILE A 77 12.03 -3.60 0.23
C ILE A 77 13.06 -3.52 -0.90
N GLU A 78 12.55 -3.35 -2.11
CA GLU A 78 13.29 -3.22 -3.37
C GLU A 78 12.61 -2.14 -4.22
N ASN A 79 13.26 -1.69 -5.29
CA ASN A 79 12.74 -0.61 -6.16
C ASN A 79 11.26 -0.79 -6.54
N ASP A 80 10.83 -2.03 -6.80
CA ASP A 80 9.48 -2.33 -7.28
C ASP A 80 8.58 -3.02 -6.25
N ILE A 81 9.06 -3.33 -5.04
CA ILE A 81 8.31 -4.10 -4.03
C ILE A 81 8.19 -3.30 -2.74
N CYS A 82 6.95 -3.09 -2.30
CA CYS A 82 6.62 -2.32 -1.10
C CYS A 82 5.73 -3.13 -0.14
N ILE A 83 6.01 -2.98 1.15
CA ILE A 83 5.15 -3.41 2.26
C ILE A 83 4.35 -2.20 2.73
N ALA A 84 3.07 -2.39 3.03
CA ALA A 84 2.30 -1.40 3.77
C ALA A 84 1.37 -2.04 4.80
N MET A 85 1.11 -1.31 5.88
CA MET A 85 0.22 -1.70 6.99
C MET A 85 -0.36 -0.52 7.77
#